data_AF-W7W884-F1
#
_entry.id   AF-W7W884-F1
#
_cell.length_a   1.000
_cell.length_b   1.000
_cell.length_c   1.000
_cell.angle_alpha   90.00
_cell.angle_beta   90.00
_cell.angle_gamma   90.00
#
_symmetry.space_group_name_H-M   'P 1'
#
loop_
_entity.id
_entity.type
_entity.pdbx_description
1 polymer ?
#
loop_
_entity_poly.entity_id
_entity_poly.type
_entity_poly.pdbx_seq_one_letter_code
_entity_poly.pdbx_strand_id
1 'polypeptide(L)' 'MLPGGRGYRVRFFEPWDDFPTVDAEADTLRMNRWIEERIREHAAQYLWVHKRFKTRPPGEAPLYGG' A
#
# COMPACT_ATOMS: atom_id res chain seq x y z
N MET A 1 2.74 -11.54 11.26
CA MET A 1 3.71 -12.44 11.95
C MET A 1 2.98 -13.24 13.02
N LEU A 2 3.35 -14.50 13.23
CA LEU A 2 2.79 -15.32 14.30
C LEU A 2 3.52 -15.02 15.63
N PRO A 3 2.82 -15.05 16.78
CA PRO A 3 3.43 -14.77 18.08
C PRO A 3 4.62 -15.68 18.38
N GLY A 4 5.62 -15.15 19.10
CA GLY A 4 6.80 -15.93 19.50
C GLY A 4 7.68 -16.39 18.34
N GLY A 5 7.69 -15.67 17.22
CA GLY A 5 8.57 -15.97 16.09
C GLY A 5 8.19 -17.23 15.30
N ARG A 6 6.95 -17.73 15.44
CA ARG A 6 6.49 -18.97 14.79
C ARG A 6 6.25 -18.87 13.27
N GLY A 7 6.74 -17.81 12.63
CA GLY A 7 6.65 -17.59 11.18
C GLY A 7 5.55 -16.62 10.74
N TYR A 8 5.03 -16.83 9.54
CA TYR A 8 4.12 -15.91 8.86
C TYR A 8 2.80 -16.59 8.51
N ARG A 9 1.72 -15.80 8.50
CA ARG A 9 0.45 -16.19 7.90
C ARG A 9 0.24 -15.30 6.68
N VAL A 10 0.09 -15.92 5.52
CA VAL A 10 -0.18 -15.24 4.25
C VAL A 10 -1.65 -15.48 3.91
N ARG A 11 -2.32 -14.43 3.43
CA ARG A 11 -3.71 -14.49 2.95
C ARG A 11 -3.72 -14.07 1.49
N PHE A 12 -4.25 -14.93 0.63
CA PHE A 12 -4.59 -14.61 -0.74
C PHE A 12 -6.05 -14.18 -0.80
N PHE A 13 -6.34 -13.19 -1.63
CA PHE A 13 -7.69 -12.68 -1.85
C PHE A 13 -8.11 -13.07 -3.26
N GLU A 14 -9.42 -13.00 -3.51
CA GLU A 14 -9.93 -13.16 -4.87
C GLU A 14 -9.27 -12.16 -5.82
N PRO A 15 -9.03 -12.56 -7.09
CA PRO A 15 -8.59 -11.63 -8.10
C PRO A 15 -9.63 -10.52 -8.27
N TRP A 16 -9.17 -9.36 -8.73
CA TRP A 16 -10.10 -8.32 -9.13
C TRP A 16 -10.73 -8.68 -10.46
N ASP A 17 -12.05 -8.64 -10.50
CA ASP A 17 -12.78 -8.60 -11.76
C ASP A 17 -12.46 -7.29 -12.50
N ASP A 18 -12.47 -7.37 -13.83
CA ASP A 18 -12.30 -6.24 -14.74
C ASP A 18 -11.00 -5.44 -14.51
N PHE A 19 -9.86 -6.14 -14.36
CA PHE A 19 -8.54 -5.52 -14.19
C PHE A 19 -7.47 -6.20 -15.06
N PRO A 20 -6.58 -5.43 -15.73
CA PRO A 20 -6.59 -3.97 -15.83
C PRO A 20 -7.68 -3.46 -16.79
N THR A 21 -8.08 -2.21 -16.61
CA THR A 21 -8.95 -1.49 -17.53
C THR A 21 -8.13 -0.68 -18.54
N VAL A 22 -8.80 0.06 -19.42
CA VAL A 22 -8.15 1.03 -20.32
C VAL A 22 -7.73 2.32 -19.60
N ASP A 23 -8.20 2.54 -18.37
CA ASP A 23 -7.89 3.70 -17.55
C ASP A 23 -6.89 3.32 -16.45
N ALA A 24 -5.61 3.53 -16.74
CA ALA A 24 -4.53 3.23 -15.81
C ALA A 24 -4.58 4.07 -14.52
N GLU A 25 -5.17 5.27 -14.56
CA GLU A 25 -5.30 6.13 -13.38
C GLU A 25 -6.36 5.56 -12.43
N ALA A 26 -7.52 5.18 -12.97
CA ALA A 26 -8.58 4.53 -12.20
C ALA A 26 -8.11 3.21 -11.57
N ASP A 27 -7.39 2.38 -12.32
CA ASP A 27 -6.79 1.14 -11.85
C ASP A 27 -5.79 1.36 -10.71
N THR A 28 -4.90 2.34 -10.87
CA THR A 28 -3.91 2.70 -9.87
C THR A 28 -4.58 3.24 -8.60
N LEU A 29 -5.65 4.03 -8.74
CA LEU A 29 -6.44 4.53 -7.62
C LEU A 29 -7.13 3.39 -6.86
N ARG A 30 -7.76 2.44 -7.57
CA ARG A 30 -8.36 1.23 -6.97
C ARG A 30 -7.32 0.44 -6.18
N MET A 31 -6.13 0.24 -6.76
CA MET A 31 -5.05 -0.48 -6.11
C MET A 31 -4.55 0.22 -4.84
N ASN A 32 -4.34 1.55 -4.88
CA ASN A 32 -3.92 2.29 -3.70
C ASN A 32 -4.96 2.21 -2.58
N ARG A 33 -6.26 2.38 -2.89
CA ARG A 33 -7.35 2.22 -1.90
C ARG A 33 -7.34 0.85 -1.25
N TRP A 34 -7.21 -0.20 -2.06
CA TRP A 34 -7.13 -1.57 -1.55
C TRP A 34 -5.92 -1.79 -0.64
N ILE A 35 -4.73 -1.28 -1.03
CA ILE A 35 -3.53 -1.34 -0.19
C ILE A 35 -3.77 -0.63 1.14
N GLU A 36 -4.36 0.57 1.14
CA GLU A 36 -4.65 1.31 2.37
C GLU A 36 -5.58 0.54 3.31
N GLU A 37 -6.62 -0.12 2.79
CA GLU A 37 -7.49 -0.99 3.60
C GLU A 37 -6.72 -2.13 4.26
N ARG A 38 -5.87 -2.83 3.50
CA ARG A 38 -5.06 -3.94 4.04
C ARG A 38 -4.03 -3.45 5.07
N ILE A 39 -3.48 -2.25 4.89
CA ILE A 39 -2.58 -1.62 5.87
C ILE A 39 -3.33 -1.35 7.18
N ARG A 40 -4.57 -0.83 7.13
CA ARG A 40 -5.35 -0.50 8.33
C ARG A 40 -5.63 -1.74 9.21
N GLU A 41 -5.78 -2.92 8.61
CA GLU A 41 -5.95 -4.18 9.35
C GLU A 41 -4.71 -4.51 10.23
N HIS A 42 -3.51 -4.18 9.77
CA HIS A 42 -2.24 -4.53 10.42
C HIS A 42 -1.17 -3.44 10.26
N ALA A 43 -1.46 -2.21 10.69
CA ALA A 43 -0.62 -1.03 10.41
C ALA A 43 0.85 -1.23 10.82
N ALA A 44 1.11 -1.87 11.96
CA ALA A 44 2.46 -2.14 12.45
C ALA A 44 3.30 -3.07 11.55
N GLN A 45 2.68 -3.80 10.61
CA GLN A 45 3.36 -4.71 9.69
C GLN A 45 3.69 -4.04 8.34
N TYR A 46 3.27 -2.81 8.11
CA TYR A 46 3.63 -2.07 6.90
C TYR A 46 5.05 -1.50 6.99
N LEU A 47 5.76 -1.44 5.86
CA LEU A 47 7.13 -0.95 5.78
C LEU A 47 7.20 0.59 5.84
N TRP A 48 6.94 1.17 7.03
CA TRP A 48 6.89 2.63 7.22
C TRP A 48 8.21 3.36 6.97
N VAL A 49 9.35 2.66 6.99
CA VAL A 49 10.66 3.23 6.66
C VAL A 49 10.79 3.57 5.17
N HIS A 50 9.94 3.01 4.32
CA HIS A 50 9.90 3.39 2.91
C HIS A 50 9.34 4.81 2.77
N LYS A 51 10.15 5.72 2.20
CA LYS A 51 9.79 7.11 1.90
C LYS A 51 8.75 7.20 0.75
N ARG A 52 7.57 6.60 0.93
CA ARG A 52 6.52 6.45 -0.09
C ARG A 52 6.01 7.79 -0.62
N PHE A 53 5.97 8.81 0.23
CA PHE A 53 5.45 10.14 -0.10
C PHE A 53 6.54 11.17 -0.47
N LYS A 54 7.70 10.70 -0.97
CA LYS A 54 8.83 11.58 -1.31
C LYS A 54 8.52 12.45 -2.54
N THR A 55 7.77 11.90 -3.49
CA THR A 55 7.27 12.62 -4.66
C THR A 55 6.05 13.42 -4.22
N ARG A 56 6.06 14.74 -4.49
CA ARG A 56 5.00 15.68 -4.10
C ARG A 56 4.50 16.43 -5.34
N PRO A 57 3.26 16.96 -5.30
CA PRO A 57 2.79 17.93 -6.28
C PRO A 57 3.72 19.15 -6.39
N PRO A 58 3.74 19.85 -7.53
CA PRO A 58 4.53 21.07 -7.70
C PRO A 58 4.17 22.12 -6.63
N GLY A 59 5.19 22.68 -5.98
CA GLY A 59 5.04 23.72 -4.95
C GLY A 59 4.90 23.22 -3.51
N GLU A 60 4.79 21.91 -3.28
CA GLU A 60 4.72 21.36 -1.92
C GLU A 60 6.10 21.10 -1.30
N ALA A 61 6.20 21.35 0.01
CA ALA A 61 7.41 21.05 0.78
C ALA A 61 7.69 19.54 0.89
N PRO A 62 8.96 19.12 0.98
CA PRO A 62 9.30 17.71 1.19
C PRO A 62 8.85 17.26 2.59
N LEU A 63 8.31 16.04 2.68
CA LEU A 63 7.86 15.45 3.96
C LEU A 63 8.98 14.75 4.74
N TYR A 64 10.06 14.39 4.09
CA TYR A 64 11.18 13.67 4.70
C TYR A 64 12.41 14.57 4.73
N GLY A 65 13.03 14.69 5.91
CA GLY A 65 14.33 15.33 6.05
C GLY A 65 15.44 14.62 5.27
N GLY A 66 16.47 15.39 4.94
CA GLY A 66 17.77 14.91 4.46
C GLY A 66 18.61 14.34 5.58
#